data_AF-A0A972I8K1-F1
#
_entry.id   AF-A0A972I8K1-F1
#
_cell.length_a   1.000
_cell.length_b   1.000
_cell.length_c   1.000
_cell.angle_alpha   90.00
_cell.angle_beta   90.00
_cell.angle_gamma   90.00
#
_symmetry.space_group_name_H-M   'P 1'
#
loop_
_entity.id
_entity.type
_entity.pdbx_description
1 polymer ?
#
loop_
_entity_poly.entity_id
_entity_poly.type
_entity_poly.pdbx_seq_one_letter_code
_entity_poly.pdbx_strand_id
1 'polypeptide(L)'
;MWLIPFPLWIAAWSSGAYIGLVSLIGMRLRGVPPSAIVKPRITAVKAGIDVTTDQLEAHYLAGGNVERVVNALISAEKAGIQLSFQKATGIDLAGRDVFEAVQTSVNP
;
A
#
# COMPACT_ATOMS: atom_id res chain seq x y z
N MET A 1 18.45 4.56 -15.69
CA MET A 1 18.71 3.29 -16.37
C MET A 1 18.71 2.16 -15.33
N TRP A 2 17.59 1.44 -15.17
CA TRP A 2 17.58 0.17 -14.43
C TRP A 2 16.50 -0.74 -15.04
N LEU A 3 16.97 -1.77 -15.74
CA LEU A 3 16.19 -2.52 -16.73
C LEU A 3 15.65 -3.85 -16.20
N ILE A 4 15.83 -4.17 -14.91
CA ILE A 4 15.33 -5.45 -14.39
C ILE A 4 14.87 -5.31 -12.94
N PRO A 5 13.60 -5.63 -12.62
CA PRO A 5 13.07 -5.58 -11.26
C PRO A 5 13.54 -6.75 -10.37
N PHE A 6 14.75 -7.31 -10.59
CA PHE A 6 15.31 -8.37 -9.75
C PHE A 6 15.41 -7.98 -8.27
N PRO A 7 15.97 -6.82 -7.87
CA PRO A 7 16.10 -6.48 -6.46
C PRO A 7 14.75 -6.18 -5.80
N LEU A 8 13.79 -5.62 -6.55
CA LEU A 8 12.41 -5.41 -6.08
C LEU A 8 11.68 -6.75 -5.89
N TRP A 9 11.86 -7.68 -6.82
CA TRP A 9 11.29 -9.02 -6.74
C TRP A 9 11.89 -9.84 -5.58
N ILE A 10 13.21 -9.77 -5.38
CA ILE A 10 13.88 -10.40 -4.23
C ILE A 10 13.38 -9.80 -2.91
N ALA A 11 13.26 -8.47 -2.83
CA ALA A 11 12.75 -7.80 -1.63
C ALA A 11 11.29 -8.15 -1.32
N ALA A 12 10.47 -8.34 -2.36
CA ALA A 12 9.09 -8.78 -2.23
C ALA A 12 9.03 -10.21 -1.70
N TRP A 13 9.83 -11.11 -2.29
CA TRP A 13 9.93 -12.51 -1.89
C TRP A 13 10.47 -12.68 -0.46
N SER A 14 11.54 -11.97 -0.10
CA SER A 14 12.13 -12.02 1.25
C SER A 14 11.20 -11.48 2.34
N SER A 15 10.19 -10.70 1.95
CA SER A 15 9.22 -10.10 2.87
C SER A 15 7.89 -10.85 2.90
N GLY A 16 7.77 -11.98 2.20
CA GLY A 16 6.51 -12.74 2.07
C GLY A 16 5.45 -12.09 1.17
N ALA A 17 5.79 -10.97 0.51
CA ALA A 17 4.95 -10.28 -0.46
C ALA A 17 5.16 -10.88 -1.86
N TYR A 18 4.71 -12.11 -2.07
CA TYR A 18 4.91 -12.82 -3.36
C TYR A 18 4.27 -12.04 -4.52
N ILE A 19 5.11 -11.55 -5.43
CA ILE A 19 4.69 -10.85 -6.66
C ILE A 19 5.35 -11.54 -7.84
N GLY A 20 4.55 -11.98 -8.81
CA GLY A 20 5.05 -12.59 -10.03
C GLY A 20 5.76 -11.57 -10.92
N LEU A 21 6.82 -12.01 -11.63
CA LEU A 21 7.50 -11.18 -12.63
C LEU A 21 6.54 -10.68 -13.72
N VAL A 22 5.54 -11.49 -14.09
CA VAL A 22 4.48 -11.12 -15.04
C VAL A 22 3.62 -9.97 -14.50
N SER A 23 3.29 -9.97 -13.21
CA SER A 23 2.54 -8.88 -12.57
C SER A 23 3.33 -7.56 -12.60
N LEU A 24 4.64 -7.60 -12.38
CA LEU A 24 5.51 -6.41 -12.45
C LEU A 24 5.55 -5.79 -13.86
N ILE A 25 5.55 -6.65 -14.89
CA ILE A 25 5.46 -6.20 -16.29
C ILE A 25 4.04 -5.66 -16.57
N GLY A 26 3.00 -6.35 -16.11
CA GLY A 26 1.61 -5.94 -16.24
C GLY A 26 1.32 -4.57 -15.62
N MET A 27 1.88 -4.28 -14.44
CA MET A 27 1.80 -2.96 -13.81
C MET A 27 2.31 -1.85 -14.73
N ARG A 28 3.48 -2.05 -15.33
CA ARG A 28 4.06 -1.07 -16.26
C ARG A 28 3.19 -0.86 -17.50
N LEU A 29 2.59 -1.92 -18.04
CA LEU A 29 1.67 -1.81 -19.18
C LEU A 29 0.39 -1.05 -18.83
N ARG A 30 -0.08 -1.15 -17.58
CA ARG A 30 -1.24 -0.40 -17.06
C ARG A 30 -0.89 1.04 -16.64
N GLY A 31 0.36 1.48 -16.81
CA GLY A 31 0.82 2.81 -16.39
C GLY A 31 1.10 2.93 -14.88
N VAL A 32 1.15 1.83 -14.14
CA VAL A 32 1.44 1.80 -12.71
C VAL A 32 2.93 1.52 -12.47
N PRO A 33 3.68 2.39 -11.79
CA PRO A 33 5.08 2.13 -11.45
C PRO A 33 5.19 1.02 -10.39
N PRO A 34 5.85 -0.12 -10.67
CA PRO A 34 5.87 -1.26 -9.76
C PRO A 34 6.45 -0.93 -8.38
N SER A 35 7.41 0.00 -8.32
CA SER A 35 8.01 0.45 -7.06
C SER A 35 7.02 1.13 -6.11
N ALA A 36 5.98 1.79 -6.63
CA ALA A 36 4.96 2.46 -5.84
C ALA A 36 3.97 1.46 -5.20
N ILE A 37 3.93 0.23 -5.70
CA ILE A 37 3.03 -0.82 -5.20
C ILE A 37 3.78 -1.82 -4.32
N VAL A 38 4.93 -2.30 -4.81
CA VAL A 38 5.73 -3.34 -4.14
C VAL A 38 6.26 -2.86 -2.78
N LYS A 39 6.74 -1.61 -2.70
CA LYS A 39 7.29 -1.07 -1.44
C LYS A 39 6.22 -0.98 -0.34
N PRO A 40 5.05 -0.34 -0.56
CA PRO A 40 3.97 -0.35 0.42
C PRO A 40 3.48 -1.77 0.75
N ARG A 41 3.38 -2.67 -0.24
CA ARG A 41 2.99 -4.05 0.00
C ARG A 41 3.94 -4.75 0.97
N ILE A 42 5.25 -4.61 0.76
CA ILE A 42 6.27 -5.16 1.66
C ILE A 42 6.08 -4.65 3.09
N THR A 43 5.88 -3.34 3.26
CA THR A 43 5.69 -2.75 4.60
C THR A 43 4.40 -3.25 5.25
N ALA A 44 3.31 -3.37 4.50
CA ALA A 44 2.04 -3.88 5.00
C ALA A 44 2.15 -5.34 5.47
N VAL A 45 2.75 -6.23 4.65
CA VAL A 45 2.97 -7.63 5.02
C VAL A 45 3.84 -7.75 6.26
N LYS A 46 4.92 -6.94 6.37
CA LYS A 46 5.77 -6.90 7.56
C LYS A 46 5.05 -6.44 8.82
N ALA A 47 4.00 -5.63 8.67
CA ALA A 47 3.14 -5.20 9.77
C ALA A 47 1.99 -6.18 10.08
N GLY A 48 1.92 -7.32 9.39
CA GLY A 48 0.84 -8.29 9.56
C GLY A 48 -0.47 -7.93 8.85
N ILE A 49 -0.45 -6.94 7.96
CA ILE A 49 -1.63 -6.43 7.26
C ILE A 49 -1.76 -7.11 5.90
N ASP A 50 -2.87 -7.80 5.69
CA ASP A 50 -3.15 -8.43 4.41
C ASP A 50 -3.83 -7.46 3.43
N VAL A 51 -3.05 -6.92 2.49
CA VAL A 51 -3.50 -6.03 1.42
C VAL A 51 -3.06 -6.56 0.07
N THR A 52 -3.96 -6.93 -0.81
CA THR A 52 -3.55 -7.52 -2.09
C THR A 52 -2.87 -6.50 -3.01
N THR A 53 -1.98 -6.97 -3.88
CA THR A 53 -1.32 -6.12 -4.88
C THR A 53 -2.36 -5.43 -5.79
N ASP A 54 -3.42 -6.14 -6.16
CA ASP A 54 -4.51 -5.63 -6.99
C ASP A 54 -5.27 -4.47 -6.33
N GLN A 55 -5.54 -4.58 -5.03
CA GLN A 55 -6.15 -3.49 -4.23
C GLN A 55 -5.28 -2.22 -4.21
N LEU A 56 -3.96 -2.39 -4.06
CA LEU A 56 -3.01 -1.28 -4.08
C LEU A 56 -2.91 -0.65 -5.48
N GLU A 57 -2.89 -1.47 -6.54
CA GLU A 57 -2.93 -1.01 -7.94
C GLU A 57 -4.21 -0.23 -8.24
N ALA A 58 -5.37 -0.76 -7.85
CA ALA A 58 -6.67 -0.12 -8.04
C ALA A 58 -6.75 1.25 -7.35
N HIS A 59 -6.24 1.35 -6.12
CA HIS A 59 -6.19 2.62 -5.40
C HIS A 59 -5.26 3.64 -6.06
N TYR A 60 -4.10 3.19 -6.55
CA TYR A 60 -3.18 4.04 -7.30
C TYR A 60 -3.83 4.58 -8.60
N LEU A 61 -4.52 3.71 -9.34
CA LEU A 61 -5.23 4.08 -10.57
C LEU A 61 -6.42 5.01 -10.31
N ALA A 62 -7.06 4.91 -9.14
CA ALA A 62 -8.08 5.85 -8.69
C ALA A 62 -7.51 7.24 -8.31
N GLY A 63 -6.19 7.43 -8.40
CA GLY A 63 -5.50 8.68 -8.06
C GLY A 63 -5.16 8.82 -6.58
N GLY A 64 -5.31 7.75 -5.80
CA GLY A 64 -5.01 7.73 -4.37
C GLY A 64 -3.53 7.47 -4.06
N ASN A 65 -3.14 7.75 -2.82
CA ASN A 65 -1.79 7.51 -2.32
C ASN A 65 -1.70 6.20 -1.53
N VAL A 66 -1.17 5.18 -2.21
CA VAL A 66 -0.99 3.82 -1.66
C VAL A 66 -0.10 3.80 -0.41
N GLU A 67 0.98 4.58 -0.39
CA GLU A 67 1.92 4.63 0.74
C GLU A 67 1.24 5.22 1.99
N ARG A 68 0.46 6.28 1.81
CA ARG A 68 -0.31 6.94 2.87
C ARG A 68 -1.36 6.01 3.47
N VAL A 69 -2.10 5.28 2.64
CA VAL A 69 -3.09 4.27 3.09
C VAL A 69 -2.42 3.17 3.90
N VAL A 70 -1.32 2.60 3.40
CA VAL A 70 -0.60 1.54 4.12
C VAL A 70 -0.08 2.05 5.47
N ASN A 71 0.53 3.24 5.51
CA ASN A 71 1.02 3.82 6.76
C ASN A 71 -0.12 4.09 7.77
N ALA A 72 -1.28 4.53 7.30
CA ALA A 72 -2.47 4.70 8.15
C ALA A 72 -2.96 3.36 8.72
N LEU A 73 -3.01 2.30 7.90
CA LEU A 73 -3.38 0.96 8.35
C LEU A 73 -2.42 0.42 9.40
N ILE A 74 -1.11 0.59 9.20
CA ILE A 74 -0.08 0.21 10.19
C ILE A 74 -0.24 0.99 11.50
N SER A 75 -0.57 2.28 11.41
CA SER A 75 -0.78 3.11 12.59
C SER A 75 -2.04 2.72 13.34
N ALA A 76 -3.13 2.41 12.63
CA ALA A 76 -4.37 1.92 13.20
C ALA A 76 -4.19 0.58 13.91
N GLU A 77 -3.47 -0.37 13.27
CA GLU A 77 -3.16 -1.68 13.87
C GLU A 77 -2.35 -1.52 15.16
N LYS A 78 -1.33 -0.64 15.16
CA LYS A 78 -0.56 -0.32 16.37
C LYS A 78 -1.37 0.35 17.47
N ALA A 79 -2.40 1.12 17.10
CA ALA A 79 -3.31 1.78 18.02
C ALA A 79 -4.49 0.88 18.47
N GLY A 80 -4.58 -0.36 17.97
CA GLY A 80 -5.70 -1.26 18.25
C GLY A 80 -7.02 -0.84 17.60
N ILE A 81 -6.97 0.00 16.56
CA ILE A 81 -8.13 0.51 15.84
C ILE A 81 -8.40 -0.38 14.63
N GLN A 82 -9.61 -0.93 14.52
CA GLN A 82 -10.04 -1.69 13.35
C GLN A 82 -10.28 -0.76 12.16
N LEU A 83 -9.26 -0.55 11.33
CA LEU A 83 -9.33 0.21 10.08
C LEU A 83 -9.24 -0.75 8.88
N SER A 84 -10.31 -0.86 8.10
CA SER A 84 -10.29 -1.65 6.86
C SER A 84 -9.62 -0.89 5.72
N PHE A 85 -9.02 -1.62 4.78
CA PHE A 85 -8.39 -1.04 3.59
C PHE A 85 -9.35 -0.11 2.84
N GLN A 86 -10.62 -0.52 2.62
CA GLN A 86 -11.61 0.30 1.92
C GLN A 86 -11.96 1.60 2.66
N LYS A 87 -11.97 1.59 3.99
CA LYS A 87 -12.18 2.81 4.79
C LYS A 87 -10.97 3.73 4.64
N ALA A 88 -9.76 3.20 4.75
CA ALA A 88 -8.54 3.98 4.59
C ALA A 88 -8.42 4.60 3.19
N THR A 89 -8.72 3.84 2.12
CA THR A 89 -8.74 4.36 0.74
C THR A 89 -9.85 5.38 0.53
N GLY A 90 -11.03 5.18 1.11
CA GLY A 90 -12.13 6.13 1.06
C GLY A 90 -11.79 7.47 1.70
N ILE A 91 -11.11 7.46 2.85
CA ILE A 91 -10.67 8.71 3.51
C ILE A 91 -9.57 9.40 2.69
N ASP A 92 -8.65 8.62 2.11
CA ASP A 92 -7.58 9.14 1.25
C ASP A 92 -8.15 9.83 -0.01
N LEU A 93 -9.10 9.19 -0.69
CA LEU A 93 -9.77 9.75 -1.88
C LEU A 93 -10.71 10.91 -1.56
N ALA A 94 -11.25 10.97 -0.35
CA ALA A 94 -12.06 12.10 0.10
C ALA A 94 -11.25 13.40 0.29
N GLY A 95 -9.92 13.36 0.13
CA GLY A 95 -9.05 14.53 0.29
C GLY A 95 -9.06 15.08 1.71
N ARG A 96 -9.53 14.30 2.68
CA ARG A 96 -9.53 14.62 4.11
C ARG A 96 -8.27 14.01 4.71
N ASP A 97 -7.63 14.72 5.62
CA ASP A 97 -6.43 14.20 6.26
C ASP A 97 -6.76 12.97 7.12
N VAL A 98 -6.55 11.78 6.55
CA VAL A 98 -6.67 10.47 7.23
C VAL A 98 -5.89 10.51 8.55
N PHE A 99 -4.79 11.26 8.56
CA PHE A 99 -3.94 11.49 9.71
C PHE A 99 -4.60 12.35 10.80
N GLU A 100 -5.37 13.36 10.42
CA GLU A 100 -6.10 14.25 11.33
C GLU A 100 -7.27 13.50 11.97
N ALA A 101 -8.02 12.71 11.18
CA ALA A 101 -9.12 11.89 11.69
C ALA A 101 -8.68 10.84 12.72
N VAL A 102 -7.45 10.31 12.58
CA VAL A 102 -6.85 9.39 13.55
C VAL A 102 -6.27 10.14 14.77
N GLN A 103 -5.61 11.30 14.57
CA GLN A 103 -5.08 12.11 15.67
C GLN A 103 -6.16 12.61 16.63
N THR A 104 -7.33 13.05 16.14
CA THR A 104 -8.42 13.52 17.00
C THR A 104 -9.01 12.39 17.85
N SER A 105 -8.88 11.12 17.45
CA SER A 105 -9.33 9.98 18.28
C SER A 105 -8.35 9.63 19.41
N VAL A 106 -7.06 9.95 19.27
CA VAL A 106 -6.05 9.64 20.30
C VAL A 106 -5.79 10.80 21.26
N ASN A 107 -6.13 12.04 20.90
CA ASN A 107 -5.99 13.19 21.79
C ASN A 107 -7.11 14.23 21.53
N PRO A 108 -8.17 14.28 22.37
CA PRO A 108 -9.10 15.41 22.36
C PRO A 108 -8.44 16.71 22.84
#